data_AF-A0ABD0PVF5-F1
#
_entry.id   AF-A0ABD0PVF5-F1
#
_cell.length_a   1.000
_cell.length_b   1.000
_cell.length_c   1.000
_cell.angle_alpha   90.00
_cell.angle_beta   90.00
_cell.angle_gamma   90.00
#
_symmetry.space_group_name_H-M   'P 1'
#
loop_
_entity.id
_entity.type
_entity.pdbx_description
1 polymer ?
#
loop_
_entity_poly.entity_id
_entity_poly.type
_entity_poly.pdbx_seq_one_letter_code
_entity_poly.pdbx_strand_id
1 'polypeptide(L)' 'ELAELLDEEKLSGVPVLIFANKQDLLTSAPASEIAEGLNLHTIRDRMWQIQSCSALTGEGVQ' A
#
# COMPACT_ATOMS: atom_id res chain seq x y z
N GLU A 1 -10.09 5.62 -7.49
CA GLU A 1 -9.84 4.18 -7.32
C GLU A 1 -9.60 3.74 -5.88
N LEU A 2 -8.43 3.96 -5.24
CA LEU A 2 -8.22 3.46 -3.86
C LEU A 2 -9.23 4.02 -2.85
N ALA A 3 -9.46 5.34 -2.84
CA ALA A 3 -10.42 5.97 -1.93
C ALA A 3 -11.85 5.41 -2.13
N GLU A 4 -12.30 5.31 -3.38
CA GLU A 4 -13.62 4.77 -3.72
C GLU A 4 -13.79 3.32 -3.27
N LEU A 5 -12.75 2.49 -3.40
CA LEU A 5 -12.76 1.11 -2.90
C LEU A 5 -12.88 1.09 -1.37
N LEU A 6 -12.13 1.93 -0.67
CA LEU A 6 -12.15 1.98 0.80
C LEU A 6 -13.45 2.53 1.39
N ASP A 7 -14.18 3.34 0.62
CA ASP A 7 -15.52 3.86 0.97
C ASP A 7 -16.63 2.80 0.86
N GLU A 8 -16.35 1.63 0.26
CA GLU A 8 -17.33 0.54 0.22
C GLU A 8 -17.64 0.04 1.64
N GLU A 9 -18.94 -0.02 1.99
CA GLU A 9 -19.41 -0.42 3.33
C GLU A 9 -18.86 -1.77 3.78
N LYS A 10 -18.71 -2.71 2.84
CA LYS A 10 -18.15 -4.05 3.08
C LYS A 10 -16.70 -4.05 3.58
N LEU A 11 -15.98 -2.95 3.36
CA LEU A 11 -14.60 -2.76 3.79
C LEU A 11 -14.49 -1.84 5.00
N SER A 12 -15.59 -1.32 5.55
CA SER A 12 -15.56 -0.40 6.70
C SER A 12 -14.70 -0.94 7.85
N GLY A 13 -13.70 -0.16 8.28
CA GLY A 13 -12.79 -0.50 9.38
C GLY A 13 -11.79 -1.64 9.08
N VAL A 14 -11.83 -2.25 7.90
CA VAL A 14 -10.91 -3.34 7.53
C VAL A 14 -9.49 -2.77 7.33
N PRO A 15 -8.46 -3.32 8.01
CA PRO A 15 -7.08 -2.88 7.83
C PRO A 15 -6.59 -3.08 6.40
N VAL A 16 -5.71 -2.17 5.95
CA VAL A 16 -5.18 -2.18 4.57
C VAL A 16 -3.67 -2.41 4.59
N LEU A 17 -3.21 -3.41 3.83
CA LEU A 17 -1.80 -3.59 3.52
C LEU A 17 -1.54 -3.20 2.07
N ILE A 18 -0.60 -2.28 1.86
CA ILE A 18 -0.15 -1.88 0.53
C ILE A 18 1.20 -2.56 0.27
N PHE A 19 1.28 -3.34 -0.80
CA PHE A 19 2.54 -3.86 -1.30
C PHE A 19 3.19 -2.84 -2.25
N ALA A 20 4.28 -2.22 -1.81
CA ALA A 20 5.18 -1.46 -2.65
C ALA A 20 6.04 -2.45 -3.46
N ASN A 21 5.45 -3.01 -4.51
CA ASN A 21 6.06 -4.08 -5.31
C ASN A 21 7.11 -3.53 -6.31
N LYS A 22 7.90 -4.45 -6.88
CA LYS A 22 8.96 -4.21 -7.87
C LYS A 22 10.20 -3.48 -7.32
N GLN A 23 10.48 -3.65 -6.03
CA GLN A 23 11.64 -3.02 -5.39
C GLN A 23 12.99 -3.57 -5.88
N ASP A 24 12.99 -4.64 -6.69
CA ASP A 24 14.14 -5.13 -7.45
C ASP A 24 14.60 -4.17 -8.56
N LEU A 25 13.76 -3.22 -8.99
CA LEU A 25 14.11 -2.23 -10.00
C LEU A 25 14.84 -1.03 -9.38
N LEU A 26 15.94 -0.60 -10.01
CA LEU A 26 16.68 0.61 -9.61
C LEU A 26 15.84 1.90 -9.71
N THR A 27 14.81 1.88 -10.54
CA THR A 27 13.87 3.01 -10.74
C THR A 27 12.60 2.88 -9.90
N SER A 28 12.57 1.96 -8.94
CA SER A 28 11.41 1.80 -8.07
C SER A 28 11.24 2.99 -7.14
N ALA A 29 9.98 3.38 -6.90
CA ALA A 29 9.67 4.42 -5.94
C ALA A 29 9.81 3.85 -4.51
N PRO A 30 10.38 4.61 -3.56
CA PRO A 30 10.40 4.22 -2.16
C PRO A 30 8.99 4.22 -1.58
N ALA A 31 8.77 3.40 -0.54
CA ALA A 31 7.47 3.27 0.11
C ALA A 31 6.91 4.62 0.63
N SER A 32 7.75 5.55 1.08
CA SER A 32 7.32 6.87 1.52
C SER A 32 6.68 7.70 0.40
N GLU A 33 7.27 7.68 -0.79
CA GLU A 33 6.75 8.41 -1.96
C GLU A 33 5.43 7.79 -2.44
N ILE A 34 5.31 6.46 -2.41
CA ILE A 34 4.06 5.76 -2.72
C ILE A 34 2.96 6.13 -1.70
N ALA A 35 3.30 6.18 -0.41
CA ALA A 35 2.35 6.56 0.65
C ALA A 35 1.84 8.00 0.49
N GLU A 36 2.70 8.92 0.07
CA GLU A 36 2.32 10.29 -0.28
C GLU A 36 1.45 10.33 -1.53
N GLY A 37 1.86 9.66 -2.62
CA GLY A 37 1.11 9.64 -3.89
C GLY A 37 -0.29 9.01 -3.77
N LEU A 38 -0.46 8.04 -2.87
CA LEU A 38 -1.76 7.42 -2.54
C LEU A 38 -2.52 8.16 -1.42
N ASN A 39 -1.96 9.23 -0.85
CA ASN A 39 -2.53 9.99 0.26
C ASN A 39 -2.89 9.12 1.49
N LEU A 40 -2.11 8.08 1.79
CA LEU A 40 -2.43 7.12 2.86
C LEU A 40 -2.55 7.78 4.24
N HIS A 41 -1.81 8.87 4.47
CA HIS A 41 -1.85 9.66 5.69
C HIS A 41 -3.22 10.33 5.97
N THR A 42 -4.09 10.40 4.96
CA THR A 42 -5.45 10.93 5.11
C THR A 42 -6.44 9.89 5.63
N ILE A 43 -6.10 8.60 5.54
CA ILE A 43 -6.90 7.48 6.04
C ILE A 43 -6.80 7.44 7.57
N ARG A 44 -7.94 7.62 8.25
CA ARG A 44 -8.03 7.69 9.73
C ARG A 44 -9.01 6.72 10.36
N ASP A 45 -9.85 6.09 9.56
CA ASP A 45 -10.92 5.17 9.97
C ASP A 45 -10.45 3.72 10.14
N ARG A 46 -9.21 3.41 9.73
CA ARG A 46 -8.60 2.07 9.77
C ARG A 46 -7.08 2.15 9.89
N MET A 47 -6.49 1.04 10.32
CA MET A 47 -5.04 0.87 10.27
C MET A 47 -4.60 0.60 8.83
N TRP A 48 -3.43 1.13 8.47
CA TRP A 48 -2.79 0.82 7.21
C TRP A 48 -1.28 0.61 7.40
N GLN A 49 -0.69 -0.18 6.52
CA GLN A 49 0.75 -0.43 6.45
C GLN A 49 1.18 -0.48 4.99
N ILE A 50 2.42 -0.10 4.72
CA ILE A 50 3.06 -0.27 3.42
C ILE A 50 4.30 -1.15 3.58
N GLN A 51 4.38 -2.20 2.77
CA GLN A 51 5.47 -3.18 2.78
C GLN A 51 6.18 -3.16 1.44
N SER A 52 7.47 -2.84 1.46
CA SER A 52 8.35 -3.02 0.30
C SER A 52 8.47 -4.51 -0.04
N CYS A 53 8.28 -4.85 -1.31
CA CYS A 53 8.40 -6.24 -1.76
C CYS A 53 8.86 -6.36 -3.22
N SER A 54 9.26 -7.57 -3.60
CA SER A 54 9.41 -7.98 -4.99
C SER A 54 8.72 -9.32 -5.19
N ALA A 55 7.65 -9.32 -5.97
CA ALA A 55 6.97 -10.56 -6.35
C ALA A 55 7.84 -11.48 -7.24
N LEU A 56 8.87 -10.92 -7.90
CA LEU A 56 9.80 -11.69 -8.72
C LEU A 56 10.79 -12.49 -7.87
N THR A 57 11.34 -11.88 -6.82
CA THR A 57 12.31 -12.54 -5.93
C THR A 57 11.64 -13.23 -4.74
N GLY A 58 10.41 -12.86 -4.42
CA GLY A 58 9.66 -13.31 -3.24
C GLY A 58 9.97 -12.51 -1.96
N GLU A 59 10.87 -11.52 -2.02
CA GLU A 59 11.21 -10.69 -0.87
C GLU A 59 10.01 -9.85 -0.41
N GLY A 60 9.75 -9.82 0.90
CA GLY A 60 8.70 -8.97 1.51
C GLY A 60 7.26 -9.43 1.27
N VAL A 61 7.02 -10.62 0.71
CA VAL A 61 5.68 -11.18 0.42
C VAL A 61 5.23 -12.24 1.43
N GLN A 62 6.14 -12.76 2.25
CA GLN A 62 5.94 -13.91 3.14
C GLN A 62 5.00 -13.65 4.32
#